data_AF-X6M692-F1
#
_entry.id   AF-X6M692-F1
#
_cell.length_a   1.000
_cell.length_b   1.000
_cell.length_c   1.000
_cell.angle_alpha   90.00
_cell.angle_beta   90.00
_cell.angle_gamma   90.00
#
_symmetry.space_group_name_H-M   'P 1'
#
loop_
_entity.id
_entity.type
_entity.pdbx_description
1 polymer ?
#
loop_
_entity_poly.entity_id
_entity_poly.type
_entity_poly.pdbx_seq_one_letter_code
_entity_poly.pdbx_strand_id
1 'polypeptide(L)'
;MNRPWEGPKNLTAEEAAEDKYVKRLVASRVRQLEYVLDHFLTCIVESVDLVPFGIRWICRQLAEMTQKRFPDVDRYKIGGLVGGFIYLRFFNPVIVAPESVNFVDHKLSNAARRNLILIAKILQTLSNGVDFRDQYMKVFSPWVEKHREDLQIYFARLIDVDPLFDHLDIDDLVGLTKDSVQTVQVTFNQIFLLHRLLWQHRKVWNKSKDCNDPVLKILATLGAPPGPVKFSDNHLINLQLRCLNNNNDDDDDDDNNNSNGDDYDHKSNHLDSKEDNKNNMARDYIANVRVNEDALVNQVREKIKTILVNDSVPEMLLEQCRTSLRTYLQ
;
A
#
# COMPACT_ATOMS: atom_id res chain seq x y z
N MET A 1 -11.70 -50.95 16.69
CA MET A 1 -11.87 -52.09 15.76
C MET A 1 -10.99 -51.85 14.53
N ASN A 2 -9.75 -52.35 14.54
CA ASN A 2 -8.89 -52.39 13.34
C ASN A 2 -8.97 -53.80 12.77
N ARG A 3 -9.90 -54.06 11.84
CA ARG A 3 -9.80 -55.27 11.03
C ARG A 3 -8.73 -55.03 9.96
N PRO A 4 -7.74 -55.93 9.81
CA PRO A 4 -6.74 -55.81 8.75
C PRO A 4 -7.43 -55.86 7.39
N TRP A 5 -6.96 -55.05 6.44
CA TRP A 5 -7.47 -55.04 5.07
C TRP A 5 -7.14 -56.37 4.39
N GLU A 6 -8.18 -57.11 4.00
CA GLU A 6 -8.07 -58.43 3.34
C GLU A 6 -7.94 -58.31 1.81
N GLY A 7 -8.07 -57.11 1.26
CA GLY A 7 -7.97 -56.86 -0.19
C GLY A 7 -6.54 -56.67 -0.69
N PRO A 8 -6.36 -56.51 -2.02
CA PRO A 8 -5.06 -56.20 -2.62
C PRO A 8 -4.46 -54.91 -2.01
N LYS A 9 -3.13 -54.85 -1.87
CA LYS A 9 -2.44 -53.68 -1.26
C LYS A 9 -1.99 -52.63 -2.28
N ASN A 10 -1.96 -52.96 -3.56
CA ASN A 10 -1.47 -52.10 -4.65
C ASN A 10 -2.57 -51.80 -5.68
N LEU A 11 -3.79 -51.48 -5.22
CA LEU A 11 -4.84 -51.03 -6.13
C LEU A 11 -4.57 -49.60 -6.58
N THR A 12 -4.96 -49.30 -7.82
CA THR A 12 -5.04 -47.93 -8.31
C THR A 12 -6.15 -47.17 -7.58
N ALA A 13 -6.09 -45.84 -7.59
CA ALA A 13 -7.12 -45.01 -6.97
C ALA A 13 -8.51 -45.22 -7.60
N GLU A 14 -8.56 -45.57 -8.89
CA GLU A 14 -9.79 -45.83 -9.64
C GLU A 14 -10.43 -47.17 -9.22
N GLU A 15 -9.64 -48.23 -9.12
CA GLU A 15 -10.13 -49.53 -8.64
C GLU A 15 -10.59 -49.46 -7.18
N ALA A 16 -9.85 -48.73 -6.34
CA ALA A 16 -10.25 -48.48 -4.96
C ALA A 16 -11.54 -47.65 -4.87
N ALA A 17 -11.75 -46.70 -5.79
CA ALA A 17 -12.96 -45.90 -5.84
C ALA A 17 -14.20 -46.72 -6.22
N GLU A 18 -14.04 -47.83 -6.94
CA GLU A 18 -15.15 -48.71 -7.31
C GLU A 18 -15.65 -49.62 -6.18
N ASP A 19 -14.81 -49.88 -5.18
CA ASP A 19 -15.12 -50.76 -4.05
C ASP A 19 -16.30 -50.27 -3.19
N LYS A 20 -17.23 -51.17 -2.88
CA LYS A 20 -18.47 -50.85 -2.12
C LYS A 20 -18.21 -50.39 -0.70
N TYR A 21 -17.16 -50.87 -0.05
CA TYR A 21 -16.76 -50.42 1.29
C TYR A 21 -16.14 -49.02 1.21
N VAL A 22 -15.25 -48.78 0.25
CA VAL A 22 -14.64 -47.46 0.03
C VAL A 22 -15.70 -46.41 -0.31
N LYS A 23 -16.62 -46.70 -1.25
CA LYS A 23 -17.75 -45.81 -1.60
C LYS A 23 -18.57 -45.41 -0.37
N ARG A 24 -18.92 -46.37 0.50
CA ARG A 24 -19.67 -46.09 1.75
C ARG A 24 -18.90 -45.21 2.72
N LEU A 25 -17.60 -45.46 2.89
CA LEU A 25 -16.74 -44.69 3.78
C LEU A 25 -16.53 -43.26 3.28
N VAL A 26 -16.28 -43.09 1.97
CA VAL A 26 -16.11 -41.78 1.34
C VAL A 26 -17.40 -40.98 1.43
N ALA A 27 -18.57 -41.58 1.12
CA ALA A 27 -19.85 -40.88 1.21
C ALA A 27 -20.12 -40.32 2.62
N SER A 28 -19.77 -41.07 3.68
CA SER A 28 -19.90 -40.55 5.05
C SER A 28 -18.98 -39.37 5.32
N ARG A 29 -17.74 -39.40 4.82
CA ARG A 29 -16.75 -38.33 5.04
C ARG A 29 -17.07 -37.08 4.21
N VAL A 30 -17.58 -37.26 2.99
CA VAL A 30 -18.06 -36.16 2.13
C VAL A 30 -19.15 -35.37 2.87
N ARG A 31 -20.16 -36.03 3.43
CA ARG A 31 -21.22 -35.37 4.22
C ARG A 31 -20.69 -34.61 5.43
N GLN A 32 -19.70 -35.17 6.12
CA GLN A 32 -19.05 -34.47 7.25
C GLN A 32 -18.28 -33.23 6.77
N LEU A 33 -17.62 -33.31 5.62
CA LEU A 33 -16.89 -32.17 5.06
C LEU A 33 -17.85 -31.09 4.56
N GLU A 34 -18.95 -31.46 3.89
CA GLU A 34 -20.02 -30.55 3.49
C GLU A 34 -20.63 -29.83 4.69
N TYR A 35 -20.90 -30.55 5.78
CA TYR A 35 -21.38 -29.94 7.02
C TYR A 35 -20.43 -28.87 7.55
N VAL A 36 -19.11 -29.14 7.57
CA VAL A 36 -18.11 -28.17 8.01
C VAL A 36 -18.01 -27.00 7.00
N LEU A 37 -18.07 -27.28 5.71
CA LEU A 37 -18.04 -26.26 4.65
C LEU A 37 -19.21 -25.29 4.77
N ASP A 38 -20.41 -25.78 5.05
CA ASP A 38 -21.59 -24.94 5.26
C ASP A 38 -21.33 -23.95 6.40
N HIS A 39 -20.77 -24.41 7.53
CA HIS A 39 -20.40 -23.51 8.64
C HIS A 39 -19.39 -22.44 8.23
N PHE A 40 -18.30 -22.82 7.55
CA PHE A 40 -17.31 -21.86 7.08
C PHE A 40 -17.93 -20.83 6.13
N LEU A 41 -18.73 -21.28 5.17
CA LEU A 41 -19.35 -20.42 4.18
C LEU A 41 -20.36 -19.46 4.84
N THR A 42 -21.25 -19.97 5.70
CA THR A 42 -22.22 -19.15 6.43
C THR A 42 -21.50 -18.06 7.23
N CYS A 43 -20.47 -18.41 8.01
CA CYS A 43 -19.71 -17.41 8.75
C CYS A 43 -19.07 -16.36 7.85
N ILE A 44 -18.51 -16.72 6.69
CA ILE A 44 -17.92 -15.76 5.75
C ILE A 44 -19.00 -14.85 5.16
N VAL A 45 -20.11 -15.41 4.69
CA VAL A 45 -21.18 -14.66 4.03
C VAL A 45 -21.87 -13.68 4.99
N GLU A 46 -22.06 -14.08 6.25
CA GLU A 46 -22.67 -13.25 7.28
C GLU A 46 -21.73 -12.17 7.84
N SER A 47 -20.41 -12.32 7.68
CA SER A 47 -19.39 -11.42 8.24
C SER A 47 -18.87 -10.34 7.28
N VAL A 48 -19.55 -10.10 6.15
CA VAL A 48 -19.13 -9.10 5.14
C VAL A 48 -18.91 -7.71 5.73
N ASP A 49 -19.72 -7.33 6.71
CA ASP A 49 -19.65 -6.00 7.36
C ASP A 49 -18.45 -5.88 8.32
N LEU A 50 -17.83 -7.00 8.71
CA LEU A 50 -16.60 -7.02 9.49
C LEU A 50 -15.34 -6.88 8.62
N VAL A 51 -15.47 -6.96 7.29
CA VAL A 51 -14.34 -6.81 6.39
C VAL A 51 -13.89 -5.33 6.39
N PRO A 52 -12.62 -5.03 6.71
CA PRO A 52 -12.11 -3.66 6.74
C PRO A 52 -12.37 -2.88 5.44
N PHE A 53 -12.75 -1.61 5.56
CA PHE A 53 -13.06 -0.73 4.44
C PHE A 53 -12.01 -0.78 3.33
N GLY A 54 -10.72 -0.68 3.67
CA GLY A 54 -9.64 -0.72 2.68
C GLY A 54 -9.62 -2.00 1.83
N ILE A 55 -9.95 -3.15 2.42
CA ILE A 55 -10.04 -4.42 1.67
C ILE A 55 -11.26 -4.41 0.75
N ARG A 56 -12.42 -3.96 1.27
CA ARG A 56 -13.66 -3.83 0.48
C ARG A 56 -13.46 -2.86 -0.69
N TRP A 57 -12.80 -1.73 -0.46
CA TRP A 57 -12.47 -0.74 -1.47
C TRP A 57 -11.54 -1.30 -2.56
N ILE A 58 -10.49 -2.04 -2.20
CA ILE A 58 -9.64 -2.74 -3.17
C ILE A 58 -10.47 -3.72 -4.03
N CYS A 59 -11.39 -4.46 -3.41
CA CYS A 59 -12.28 -5.37 -4.14
C CYS A 59 -13.19 -4.62 -5.11
N ARG A 60 -13.75 -3.48 -4.69
CA ARG A 60 -14.54 -2.58 -5.54
C ARG A 60 -13.73 -2.07 -6.73
N GLN A 61 -12.50 -1.60 -6.50
CA GLN A 61 -11.61 -1.13 -7.56
C GLN A 61 -11.29 -2.24 -8.57
N LEU A 62 -11.05 -3.46 -8.09
CA LEU A 62 -10.81 -4.62 -8.96
C LEU A 62 -12.03 -4.92 -9.86
N ALA A 63 -13.24 -4.84 -9.30
CA ALA A 63 -14.48 -5.03 -10.04
C ALA A 63 -14.69 -3.92 -11.10
N GLU A 64 -14.59 -2.65 -10.69
CA GLU A 64 -14.77 -1.49 -11.58
C GLU A 64 -13.76 -1.46 -12.72
N MET A 65 -12.47 -1.71 -12.44
CA MET A 65 -11.44 -1.78 -13.48
C MET A 65 -11.69 -2.91 -14.48
N THR A 66 -12.22 -4.04 -14.00
CA THR A 66 -12.57 -5.18 -14.85
C THR A 66 -13.76 -4.85 -15.76
N GLN A 67 -14.81 -4.27 -15.19
CA GLN A 67 -15.98 -3.82 -15.93
C GLN A 67 -15.61 -2.76 -16.98
N LYS A 68 -14.72 -1.82 -16.64
CA LYS A 68 -14.23 -0.80 -17.57
C LYS A 68 -13.40 -1.39 -18.71
N ARG A 69 -12.58 -2.42 -18.41
CA ARG A 69 -11.73 -3.08 -19.41
C ARG A 69 -12.53 -4.04 -20.30
N PHE A 70 -13.55 -4.69 -19.76
CA PHE A 70 -14.39 -5.67 -20.42
C PHE A 70 -15.87 -5.34 -20.17
N PRO A 71 -16.47 -4.42 -20.97
CA PRO A 71 -17.84 -3.96 -20.74
C PRO A 71 -18.92 -5.05 -20.75
N ASP A 72 -18.70 -6.13 -21.50
CA ASP A 72 -19.66 -7.25 -21.62
C ASP A 72 -19.36 -8.39 -20.64
N VAL A 73 -18.52 -8.16 -19.63
CA VAL A 73 -18.17 -9.20 -18.65
C VAL A 73 -19.36 -9.51 -17.74
N ASP A 74 -19.63 -10.80 -17.60
CA ASP A 74 -20.69 -11.30 -16.74
C ASP A 74 -20.36 -11.09 -15.24
N ARG A 75 -21.40 -10.82 -14.43
CA ARG A 75 -21.28 -10.60 -12.98
C ARG A 75 -20.55 -11.75 -12.29
N TYR A 76 -20.78 -12.99 -12.73
CA TYR A 76 -20.14 -14.17 -12.15
C TYR A 76 -18.62 -14.18 -12.37
N LYS A 77 -18.14 -13.63 -13.50
CA LYS A 77 -16.71 -13.50 -13.79
C LYS A 77 -16.07 -12.39 -12.96
N ILE A 78 -16.78 -11.27 -12.75
CA ILE A 78 -16.34 -10.20 -11.85
C ILE A 78 -16.25 -10.73 -10.42
N GLY A 79 -17.31 -11.38 -9.93
CA GLY A 79 -17.34 -12.04 -8.63
C GLY A 79 -16.23 -13.10 -8.52
N GLY A 80 -16.00 -13.87 -9.58
CA GLY A 80 -14.91 -14.84 -9.66
C GLY A 80 -13.52 -14.22 -9.48
N LEU A 81 -13.29 -13.04 -10.05
CA LEU A 81 -12.03 -12.30 -9.91
C LEU A 81 -11.85 -11.73 -8.50
N VAL A 82 -12.91 -11.10 -7.95
CA VAL A 82 -12.91 -10.57 -6.58
C VAL A 82 -12.74 -11.71 -5.57
N GLY A 83 -13.48 -12.79 -5.74
CA GLY A 83 -13.40 -14.03 -4.98
C GLY A 83 -12.01 -14.64 -5.04
N GLY A 84 -11.45 -14.77 -6.24
CA GLY A 84 -10.09 -15.26 -6.46
C GLY A 84 -9.03 -14.40 -5.77
N PHE A 85 -9.25 -13.09 -5.63
CA PHE A 85 -8.38 -12.22 -4.85
C PHE A 85 -8.55 -12.45 -3.34
N ILE A 86 -9.77 -12.31 -2.80
CA ILE A 86 -10.00 -12.30 -1.35
C ILE A 86 -9.82 -13.69 -0.72
N TYR A 87 -10.31 -14.76 -1.36
CA TYR A 87 -10.12 -16.12 -0.84
C TYR A 87 -8.66 -16.53 -0.87
N LEU A 88 -7.95 -16.26 -1.96
CA LEU A 88 -6.57 -16.70 -2.10
C LEU A 88 -5.62 -15.95 -1.16
N ARG A 89 -5.83 -14.64 -0.95
CA ARG A 89 -4.90 -13.78 -0.22
C ARG A 89 -5.28 -13.52 1.24
N PHE A 90 -6.56 -13.62 1.59
CA PHE A 90 -7.02 -13.34 2.96
C PHE A 90 -7.54 -14.59 3.65
N PHE A 91 -8.51 -15.30 3.08
CA PHE A 91 -9.15 -16.41 3.79
C PHE A 91 -8.29 -17.69 3.81
N ASN A 92 -7.78 -18.15 2.68
CA ASN A 92 -7.06 -19.42 2.59
C ASN A 92 -5.80 -19.50 3.45
N PRO A 93 -4.95 -18.45 3.56
CA PRO A 93 -3.80 -18.49 4.46
C PRO A 93 -4.21 -18.77 5.91
N VAL A 94 -5.29 -18.13 6.37
CA VAL A 94 -5.82 -18.27 7.74
C VAL A 94 -6.50 -19.64 7.92
N ILE A 95 -7.27 -20.11 6.93
CA ILE A 95 -7.95 -21.42 7.00
C ILE A 95 -6.93 -22.56 7.02
N VAL A 96 -5.89 -22.51 6.18
CA VAL A 96 -4.93 -23.62 6.01
C VAL A 96 -3.89 -23.67 7.12
N ALA A 97 -3.52 -22.53 7.68
CA ALA A 97 -2.50 -22.42 8.71
C ALA A 97 -2.88 -21.38 9.78
N PRO A 98 -3.97 -21.60 10.54
CA PRO A 98 -4.42 -20.64 11.55
C PRO A 98 -3.37 -20.38 12.64
N GLU A 99 -2.50 -21.34 12.93
CA GLU A 99 -1.42 -21.16 13.91
C GLU A 99 -0.35 -20.17 13.44
N SER A 100 -0.19 -19.95 12.13
CA SER A 100 0.81 -19.03 11.58
C SER A 100 0.44 -17.56 11.79
N VAL A 101 -0.84 -17.30 12.04
CA VAL A 101 -1.43 -15.98 12.26
C VAL A 101 -1.98 -15.83 13.69
N ASN A 102 -1.59 -16.74 14.59
CA ASN A 102 -2.03 -16.78 15.99
C ASN A 102 -3.56 -16.86 16.17
N PHE A 103 -4.27 -17.50 15.25
CA PHE A 103 -5.71 -17.80 15.40
C PHE A 103 -5.98 -18.99 16.33
N VAL A 104 -4.98 -19.86 16.54
CA VAL A 104 -5.05 -21.00 17.45
C VAL A 104 -3.75 -21.13 18.24
N ASP A 105 -3.85 -21.50 19.51
CA ASP A 105 -2.70 -21.58 20.43
C ASP A 105 -1.82 -22.82 20.23
N HIS A 106 -2.30 -23.80 19.47
CA HIS A 106 -1.65 -25.11 19.34
C HIS A 106 -1.44 -25.51 17.89
N LYS A 107 -0.38 -26.28 17.65
CA LYS A 107 -0.07 -26.83 16.34
C LYS A 107 -1.11 -27.88 15.94
N LEU A 108 -1.69 -27.70 14.76
CA LEU A 108 -2.64 -28.65 14.19
C LEU A 108 -2.00 -30.01 13.87
N SER A 109 -2.76 -31.08 14.06
CA SER A 109 -2.39 -32.42 13.59
C SER A 109 -2.35 -32.48 12.06
N ASN A 110 -1.56 -33.42 11.51
CA ASN A 110 -1.47 -33.60 10.05
C ASN A 110 -2.85 -33.90 9.41
N ALA A 111 -3.71 -34.65 10.11
CA ALA A 111 -5.06 -34.95 9.66
C ALA A 111 -5.95 -33.70 9.64
N ALA A 112 -5.92 -32.88 10.71
CA ALA A 112 -6.68 -31.63 10.77
C ALA A 112 -6.24 -30.65 9.68
N ARG A 113 -4.92 -30.47 9.50
CA ARG A 113 -4.36 -29.63 8.42
C ARG A 113 -4.82 -30.11 7.05
N ARG A 114 -4.82 -31.43 6.80
CA ARG A 114 -5.29 -31.99 5.54
C ARG A 114 -6.76 -31.67 5.29
N ASN A 115 -7.61 -31.76 6.31
CA ASN A 115 -9.03 -31.41 6.19
C ASN A 115 -9.22 -29.92 5.87
N LEU A 116 -8.50 -29.02 6.54
CA LEU A 116 -8.55 -27.58 6.27
C LEU A 116 -8.06 -27.22 4.86
N ILE A 117 -7.03 -27.91 4.35
CA ILE A 117 -6.59 -27.76 2.96
C ILE A 117 -7.71 -28.15 1.97
N LEU A 118 -8.45 -29.23 2.26
CA LEU A 118 -9.58 -29.63 1.41
C LEU A 118 -10.72 -28.60 1.46
N ILE A 119 -11.03 -28.08 2.65
CA ILE A 119 -12.02 -27.01 2.85
C ILE A 119 -11.63 -25.77 2.03
N ALA A 120 -10.40 -25.26 2.21
CA ALA A 120 -9.88 -24.12 1.48
C ALA A 120 -9.91 -24.34 -0.03
N LYS A 121 -9.58 -25.56 -0.50
CA LYS A 121 -9.63 -25.90 -1.92
C LYS A 121 -11.06 -25.87 -2.48
N ILE A 122 -12.05 -26.35 -1.73
CA ILE A 122 -13.46 -26.35 -2.17
C ILE A 122 -14.00 -24.91 -2.19
N LEU A 123 -13.74 -24.13 -1.14
CA LEU A 123 -14.12 -22.71 -1.07
C LEU A 123 -13.45 -21.88 -2.17
N GLN A 124 -12.17 -22.11 -2.48
CA GLN A 124 -11.48 -21.45 -3.57
C GLN A 124 -12.05 -21.81 -4.95
N THR A 125 -12.45 -23.07 -5.15
CA THR A 125 -13.10 -23.49 -6.40
C THR A 125 -14.45 -22.80 -6.56
N LEU A 126 -15.26 -22.75 -5.48
CA LEU A 126 -16.50 -22.00 -5.43
C LEU A 126 -16.28 -20.51 -5.74
N SER A 127 -15.31 -19.88 -5.08
CA SER A 127 -15.01 -18.45 -5.24
C SER A 127 -14.56 -18.10 -6.65
N ASN A 128 -13.86 -19.00 -7.34
CA ASN A 128 -13.37 -18.78 -8.69
C ASN A 128 -14.43 -19.08 -9.77
N GLY A 129 -15.54 -19.75 -9.41
CA GLY A 129 -16.56 -20.16 -10.37
C GLY A 129 -16.05 -21.16 -11.41
N VAL A 130 -15.12 -22.04 -11.04
CA VAL A 130 -14.50 -23.04 -11.94
C VAL A 130 -14.84 -24.46 -11.51
N ASP A 131 -14.69 -25.42 -12.43
CA ASP A 131 -14.87 -26.83 -12.12
C ASP A 131 -13.64 -27.45 -11.44
N PHE A 132 -13.89 -28.51 -10.67
CA PHE A 132 -12.83 -29.31 -10.06
C PHE A 132 -12.00 -30.03 -11.12
N ARG A 133 -10.68 -29.82 -11.09
CA ARG A 133 -9.71 -30.54 -11.91
C ARG A 133 -9.49 -31.98 -11.44
N ASP A 134 -9.52 -32.19 -10.12
CA ASP A 134 -9.32 -33.50 -9.53
C ASP A 134 -10.62 -34.32 -9.52
N GLN A 135 -10.59 -35.53 -10.08
CA GLN A 135 -11.76 -36.41 -10.17
C GLN A 135 -12.36 -36.73 -8.79
N TYR A 136 -11.54 -36.93 -7.75
CA TYR A 136 -12.02 -37.20 -6.39
C TYR A 136 -12.72 -36.00 -5.73
N MET A 137 -12.52 -34.77 -6.24
CA MET A 137 -13.17 -33.56 -5.71
C MET A 137 -14.49 -33.25 -6.42
N LYS A 138 -14.76 -33.84 -7.60
CA LYS A 138 -16.01 -33.62 -8.35
C LYS A 138 -17.28 -34.01 -7.58
N VAL A 139 -17.14 -34.83 -6.54
CA VAL A 139 -18.26 -35.14 -5.63
C VAL A 139 -18.84 -33.90 -4.96
N PHE A 140 -18.06 -32.82 -4.81
CA PHE A 140 -18.50 -31.55 -4.23
C PHE A 140 -19.07 -30.56 -5.26
N SER A 141 -19.11 -30.90 -6.56
CA SER A 141 -19.70 -30.03 -7.58
C SER A 141 -21.17 -29.64 -7.29
N PRO A 142 -22.05 -30.54 -6.81
CA PRO A 142 -23.41 -30.16 -6.42
C PRO A 142 -23.43 -29.15 -5.27
N TRP A 143 -22.53 -29.28 -4.31
CA TRP A 143 -22.38 -28.34 -3.19
C TRP A 143 -21.92 -26.96 -3.68
N VAL A 144 -20.97 -26.92 -4.62
CA VAL A 144 -20.49 -25.67 -5.24
C VAL A 144 -21.60 -24.99 -6.05
N GLU A 145 -22.36 -25.75 -6.83
CA GLU A 145 -23.47 -25.19 -7.61
C GLU A 145 -24.54 -24.58 -6.71
N LYS A 146 -24.91 -25.29 -5.63
CA LYS A 146 -25.93 -24.85 -4.67
C LYS A 146 -25.61 -23.48 -4.06
N HIS A 147 -24.35 -23.23 -3.71
CA HIS A 147 -23.94 -22.02 -2.98
C HIS A 147 -23.35 -20.92 -3.88
N ARG A 148 -23.38 -21.10 -5.20
CA ARG A 148 -22.81 -20.14 -6.15
C ARG A 148 -23.48 -18.78 -6.02
N GLU A 149 -24.80 -18.74 -5.97
CA GLU A 149 -25.56 -17.48 -5.91
C GLU A 149 -25.39 -16.78 -4.55
N ASP A 150 -25.38 -17.53 -3.44
CA ASP A 150 -25.12 -16.99 -2.10
C ASP A 150 -23.78 -16.24 -2.06
N LEU A 151 -22.75 -16.82 -2.69
CA LEU A 151 -21.44 -16.19 -2.75
C LEU A 151 -21.41 -14.98 -3.70
N GLN A 152 -22.20 -14.98 -4.78
CA GLN A 152 -22.32 -13.79 -5.63
C GLN A 152 -23.01 -12.63 -4.88
N ILE A 153 -24.02 -12.91 -4.07
CA ILE A 153 -24.66 -11.91 -3.20
C ILE A 153 -23.65 -11.36 -2.21
N TYR A 154 -22.83 -12.22 -1.59
CA TYR A 154 -21.73 -11.78 -0.74
C TYR A 154 -20.75 -10.88 -1.49
N PHE A 155 -20.32 -11.23 -2.71
CA PHE A 155 -19.41 -10.37 -3.48
C PHE A 155 -20.04 -9.02 -3.85
N ALA A 156 -21.33 -8.99 -4.18
CA ALA A 156 -22.05 -7.75 -4.45
C ALA A 156 -22.05 -6.85 -3.20
N ARG A 157 -22.36 -7.41 -2.02
CA ARG A 157 -22.28 -6.67 -0.74
C ARG A 157 -20.86 -6.23 -0.40
N LEU A 158 -19.87 -7.08 -0.67
CA LEU A 158 -18.47 -6.81 -0.37
C LEU A 158 -17.96 -5.56 -1.08
N ILE A 159 -18.33 -5.37 -2.35
CA ILE A 159 -17.90 -4.23 -3.17
C ILE A 159 -18.80 -3.00 -3.05
N ASP A 160 -19.96 -3.14 -2.41
CA ASP A 160 -20.89 -2.04 -2.12
C ASP A 160 -20.36 -1.24 -0.92
N VAL A 161 -19.44 -0.33 -1.22
CA VAL A 161 -18.81 0.59 -0.25
C VAL A 161 -18.69 1.97 -0.86
N ASP A 162 -18.68 2.99 -0.02
CA ASP A 162 -18.55 4.37 -0.47
C ASP A 162 -17.19 4.65 -1.15
N PRO A 163 -17.13 5.68 -2.01
CA PRO A 163 -15.87 6.20 -2.53
C PRO A 163 -14.89 6.55 -1.40
N LEU A 164 -13.59 6.41 -1.69
CA LEU A 164 -12.54 6.68 -0.70
C LEU A 164 -12.61 8.09 -0.10
N PHE A 165 -12.95 9.09 -0.93
CA PHE A 165 -13.04 10.49 -0.52
C PHE A 165 -14.27 10.79 0.35
N ASP A 166 -15.31 9.97 0.28
CA ASP A 166 -16.52 10.14 1.10
C ASP A 166 -16.36 9.42 2.45
N HIS A 167 -15.52 8.37 2.50
CA HIS A 167 -15.18 7.66 3.74
C HIS A 167 -14.02 8.32 4.50
N LEU A 168 -13.06 8.91 3.80
CA LEU A 168 -12.01 9.74 4.39
C LEU A 168 -12.52 11.17 4.30
N ASP A 169 -13.25 11.65 5.31
CA ASP A 169 -13.57 13.07 5.42
C ASP A 169 -12.28 13.86 5.12
N ILE A 170 -12.29 14.68 4.08
CA ILE A 170 -11.08 15.38 3.62
C ILE A 170 -10.50 16.21 4.78
N ASP A 171 -11.37 16.71 5.65
CA ASP A 171 -11.03 17.40 6.89
C ASP A 171 -10.31 16.51 7.91
N ASP A 172 -10.55 15.19 7.95
CA ASP A 172 -9.80 14.24 8.78
C ASP A 172 -8.44 13.90 8.17
N LEU A 173 -8.33 13.76 6.84
CA LEU A 173 -7.03 13.56 6.18
C LEU A 173 -6.14 14.81 6.33
N VAL A 174 -6.76 15.98 6.21
CA VAL A 174 -6.13 17.28 6.42
C VAL A 174 -5.87 17.51 7.92
N GLY A 175 -6.74 17.07 8.83
CA GLY A 175 -6.53 17.13 10.29
C GLY A 175 -5.38 16.22 10.77
N LEU A 176 -5.30 14.99 10.24
CA LEU A 176 -4.20 14.05 10.46
C LEU A 176 -2.85 14.61 9.98
N THR A 177 -2.86 15.55 9.02
CA THR A 177 -1.66 16.20 8.47
C THR A 177 -1.41 17.62 9.00
N LYS A 178 -2.42 18.30 9.56
CA LYS A 178 -2.31 19.67 10.10
C LYS A 178 -1.73 19.71 11.52
N ASP A 179 -2.13 18.80 12.41
CA ASP A 179 -1.83 18.94 13.84
C ASP A 179 -0.74 18.00 14.37
N SER A 180 -0.21 17.10 13.53
CA SER A 180 0.90 16.22 13.92
C SER A 180 2.10 16.41 13.01
N VAL A 181 3.26 16.73 13.60
CA VAL A 181 4.55 16.55 12.92
C VAL A 181 4.68 15.06 12.66
N GLN A 182 4.27 14.61 11.47
CA GLN A 182 4.28 13.19 11.14
C GLN A 182 5.74 12.72 11.08
N THR A 183 6.18 12.01 12.11
CA THR A 183 7.52 11.43 12.14
C THR A 183 7.48 10.01 11.59
N VAL A 184 8.10 9.78 10.45
CA VAL A 184 8.30 8.44 9.89
C VAL A 184 9.60 7.88 10.41
N GLN A 185 9.53 6.76 11.13
CA GLN A 185 10.72 6.01 11.51
C GLN A 185 11.19 5.16 10.34
N VAL A 186 12.39 5.44 9.84
CA VAL A 186 12.94 4.75 8.67
C VAL A 186 14.45 4.56 8.83
N THR A 187 14.95 3.43 8.35
CA THR A 187 16.38 3.10 8.39
C THR A 187 17.13 3.68 7.19
N PHE A 188 18.44 3.91 7.33
CA PHE A 188 19.27 4.37 6.21
C PHE A 188 19.12 3.52 4.95
N ASN A 189 19.14 2.19 5.08
CA ASN A 189 18.97 1.29 3.94
C ASN A 189 17.59 1.39 3.28
N GLN A 190 16.53 1.69 4.03
CA GLN A 190 15.21 1.96 3.46
C GLN A 190 15.18 3.28 2.68
N ILE A 191 15.81 4.34 3.21
CA ILE A 191 15.97 5.62 2.49
C ILE A 191 16.78 5.42 1.21
N PHE A 192 17.90 4.70 1.28
CA PHE A 192 18.76 4.44 0.11
C PHE A 192 18.06 3.56 -0.92
N LEU A 193 17.27 2.58 -0.47
CA LEU A 193 16.42 1.79 -1.36
C LEU A 193 15.39 2.66 -2.07
N LEU A 194 14.69 3.52 -1.33
CA LEU A 194 13.73 4.46 -1.90
C LEU A 194 14.41 5.36 -2.94
N HIS A 195 15.52 6.02 -2.58
CA HIS A 195 16.28 6.87 -3.50
C HIS A 195 16.72 6.08 -4.75
N ARG A 196 17.22 4.86 -4.59
CA ARG A 196 17.64 4.01 -5.71
C ARG A 196 16.48 3.64 -6.62
N LEU A 197 15.32 3.30 -6.08
CA LEU A 197 14.12 2.97 -6.87
C LEU A 197 13.61 4.20 -7.64
N LEU A 198 13.53 5.36 -6.98
CA LEU A 198 13.15 6.63 -7.61
C LEU A 198 14.14 6.99 -8.73
N TRP A 199 15.44 6.90 -8.46
CA TRP A 199 16.48 7.17 -9.44
C TRP A 199 16.39 6.21 -10.64
N GLN A 200 16.28 4.91 -10.42
CA GLN A 200 16.22 3.90 -11.49
C GLN A 200 14.99 4.09 -12.39
N HIS A 201 13.83 4.37 -11.79
CA HIS A 201 12.55 4.43 -12.51
C HIS A 201 12.09 5.86 -12.88
N ARG A 202 12.91 6.89 -12.64
CA ARG A 202 12.61 8.31 -12.95
C ARG A 202 12.09 8.56 -14.37
N LYS A 203 12.58 7.78 -15.34
CA LYS A 203 12.16 7.90 -16.75
C LYS A 203 10.76 7.34 -17.04
N VAL A 204 10.23 6.50 -16.15
CA VAL A 204 8.95 5.81 -16.33
C VAL A 204 7.76 6.71 -16.00
N TRP A 205 7.86 7.54 -14.95
CA TRP A 205 6.80 8.50 -14.63
C TRP A 205 6.97 9.82 -15.40
N ASN A 206 8.22 10.30 -15.59
CA ASN A 206 8.45 11.53 -16.35
C ASN A 206 8.54 11.26 -17.86
N LYS A 207 7.46 10.71 -18.43
CA LYS A 207 7.36 10.45 -19.88
C LYS A 207 7.29 11.74 -20.70
N SER A 208 6.74 12.81 -20.13
CA SER A 208 6.57 14.13 -20.76
C SER A 208 7.87 14.95 -20.79
N LYS A 209 8.96 14.48 -20.15
CA LYS A 209 10.19 15.28 -19.91
C LYS A 209 9.88 16.62 -19.25
N ASP A 210 8.90 16.65 -18.37
CA ASP A 210 8.62 17.83 -17.57
C ASP A 210 9.83 18.12 -16.69
N CYS A 211 10.45 19.28 -16.92
CA CYS A 211 11.60 19.76 -16.16
C CYS A 211 11.19 20.42 -14.84
N ASN A 212 9.88 20.59 -14.60
CA ASN A 212 9.34 21.23 -13.42
C ASN A 212 8.90 20.25 -12.33
N ASP A 213 9.05 18.94 -12.55
CA ASP A 213 8.78 17.89 -11.56
C ASP A 213 9.60 18.13 -10.27
N PRO A 214 8.94 18.39 -9.12
CA PRO A 214 9.62 18.68 -7.86
C PRO A 214 10.51 17.54 -7.36
N VAL A 215 10.09 16.29 -7.58
CA VAL A 215 10.84 15.11 -7.15
C VAL A 215 12.12 14.98 -7.97
N LEU A 216 12.08 15.25 -9.27
CA LEU A 216 13.27 15.22 -10.12
C LEU A 216 14.28 16.31 -9.77
N LYS A 217 13.83 17.50 -9.40
CA LYS A 217 14.71 18.57 -8.91
C LYS A 217 15.45 18.13 -7.64
N ILE A 218 14.71 17.56 -6.68
CA ILE A 218 15.29 17.02 -5.44
C ILE A 218 16.29 15.90 -5.76
N LEU A 219 15.94 14.95 -6.63
CA LEU A 219 16.84 13.87 -7.04
C LEU A 219 18.11 14.41 -7.73
N ALA A 220 18.00 15.44 -8.55
CA ALA A 220 19.15 16.08 -9.19
C ALA A 220 20.10 16.71 -8.16
N THR A 221 19.56 17.34 -7.10
CA THR A 221 20.35 17.88 -5.98
C THR A 221 21.00 16.78 -5.15
N LEU A 222 20.30 15.65 -4.92
CA LEU A 222 20.80 14.53 -4.14
C LEU A 222 21.86 13.69 -4.88
N GLY A 223 21.87 13.71 -6.22
CA GLY A 223 22.83 12.99 -7.03
C GLY A 223 22.60 11.47 -7.05
N ALA A 224 23.67 10.70 -7.32
CA ALA A 224 23.56 9.25 -7.45
C ALA A 224 23.22 8.58 -6.09
N PRO A 225 22.34 7.57 -6.06
CA PRO A 225 21.94 6.92 -4.83
C PRO A 225 23.12 6.16 -4.20
N PRO A 226 23.35 6.29 -2.88
CA PRO A 226 24.39 5.54 -2.19
C PRO A 226 24.07 4.04 -2.13
N GLY A 227 25.11 3.21 -1.97
CA GLY A 227 24.98 1.78 -1.78
C GLY A 227 24.40 1.41 -0.41
N PRO A 228 23.88 0.18 -0.24
CA PRO A 228 23.42 -0.29 1.07
C PRO A 228 24.60 -0.35 2.05
N VAL A 229 24.35 0.07 3.28
CA VAL A 229 25.31 0.02 4.39
C VAL A 229 25.16 -1.27 5.20
N LYS A 230 26.21 -1.66 5.92
CA LYS A 230 26.20 -2.83 6.80
C LYS A 230 25.19 -2.63 7.93
N PHE A 231 24.77 -3.73 8.55
CA PHE A 231 23.82 -3.71 9.66
C PHE A 231 24.26 -2.80 10.82
N SER A 232 25.57 -2.76 11.13
CA SER A 232 26.15 -1.89 12.17
C SER A 232 25.89 -0.41 11.94
N ASP A 233 25.79 0.00 10.67
CA ASP A 233 25.71 1.39 10.25
C ASP A 233 24.30 1.75 9.76
N ASN A 234 23.37 0.79 9.80
CA ASN A 234 21.98 0.96 9.36
C ASN A 234 21.09 1.51 10.48
N HIS A 235 21.37 2.75 10.87
CA HIS A 235 20.65 3.42 11.95
C HIS A 235 19.20 3.75 11.58
N LEU A 236 18.33 3.73 12.60
CA LEU A 236 16.95 4.19 12.53
C LEU A 236 16.92 5.72 12.73
N ILE A 237 16.20 6.43 11.86
CA ILE A 237 16.04 7.88 11.93
C ILE A 237 14.55 8.21 11.96
N ASN A 238 14.20 9.25 12.71
CA ASN A 238 12.87 9.84 12.69
C ASN A 238 12.84 10.98 11.68
N LEU A 239 12.19 10.77 10.53
CA LEU A 239 12.00 11.80 9.51
C LEU A 239 10.72 12.57 9.78
N GLN A 240 10.82 13.87 10.03
CA GLN A 240 9.65 14.74 10.14
C GLN A 240 9.16 15.11 8.74
N LEU A 241 7.93 14.70 8.40
CA LEU A 241 7.27 15.11 7.17
C LEU A 241 6.66 16.49 7.39
N ARG A 242 6.92 17.41 6.47
CA ARG A 242 6.26 18.71 6.39
C ARG A 242 5.51 18.78 5.07
N CYS A 243 4.24 19.17 5.10
CA CYS A 243 3.55 19.54 3.88
C CYS A 243 4.18 20.82 3.34
N LEU A 244 4.60 20.78 2.07
CA LEU A 244 5.01 21.96 1.33
C LEU A 244 3.73 22.72 0.90
N ASN A 245 2.98 23.28 1.85
CA ASN A 245 1.92 24.21 1.51
C ASN A 245 2.58 25.54 1.15
N ASN A 246 2.59 25.87 -0.14
CA ASN A 246 2.49 27.25 -0.56
C ASN A 246 1.12 27.75 -0.08
N ASN A 247 1.11 28.58 0.95
CA ASN A 247 0.21 29.71 1.10
C ASN A 247 0.79 30.57 2.23
N ASN A 248 1.16 31.79 1.87
CA ASN A 248 1.07 32.92 2.78
C ASN A 248 -0.36 32.89 3.33
N ASP A 249 -0.51 32.97 4.63
CA ASP A 249 -1.66 33.53 5.37
C ASP A 249 -1.45 33.09 6.82
N ASP A 250 -0.65 33.88 7.53
CA ASP A 250 -0.67 34.04 8.99
C ASP A 250 0.11 35.34 9.25
N ASP A 251 -0.59 36.46 9.09
CA ASP A 251 -0.33 37.73 9.77
C ASP A 251 -1.66 38.51 9.72
N ASP A 252 -2.63 38.05 10.51
CA ASP A 252 -3.66 38.95 11.06
C ASP A 252 -2.96 39.73 12.18
N ASP A 253 -2.70 41.02 11.95
CA ASP A 253 -2.89 42.07 12.96
C ASP A 253 -2.71 43.46 12.33
N ASP A 254 -3.57 44.38 12.79
CA ASP A 254 -3.48 45.84 12.76
C ASP A 254 -3.91 46.64 11.50
N ASP A 255 -5.17 47.09 11.62
CA ASP A 255 -5.58 48.50 11.76
C ASP A 255 -5.99 49.38 10.54
N ASN A 256 -7.22 49.90 10.72
CA ASN A 256 -7.72 51.25 10.40
C ASN A 256 -8.24 51.64 8.99
N ASN A 257 -9.58 51.76 8.94
CA ASN A 257 -10.37 52.96 8.61
C ASN A 257 -9.96 53.84 7.40
N ASN A 258 -10.86 54.02 6.41
CA ASN A 258 -11.92 55.06 6.45
C ASN A 258 -12.60 55.28 5.06
N SER A 259 -13.94 55.38 5.10
CA SER A 259 -14.87 56.23 4.33
C SER A 259 -14.84 56.45 2.79
N ASN A 260 -16.02 56.16 2.21
CA ASN A 260 -16.88 56.95 1.30
C ASN A 260 -16.61 57.03 -0.23
N GLY A 261 -17.67 56.74 -1.00
CA GLY A 261 -18.17 57.66 -2.05
C GLY A 261 -18.14 57.18 -3.52
N ASP A 262 -19.30 56.75 -4.01
CA ASP A 262 -19.98 57.10 -5.27
C ASP A 262 -19.26 57.11 -6.66
N ASP A 263 -19.78 56.23 -7.52
CA ASP A 263 -20.29 56.42 -8.90
C ASP A 263 -19.43 56.81 -10.15
N TYR A 264 -19.76 56.09 -11.24
CA TYR A 264 -19.59 56.27 -12.70
C TYR A 264 -18.21 56.40 -13.41
N ASP A 265 -17.87 55.31 -14.12
CA ASP A 265 -17.62 55.19 -15.58
C ASP A 265 -16.59 56.12 -16.29
N HIS A 266 -15.41 55.58 -16.68
CA HIS A 266 -14.80 55.84 -18.00
C HIS A 266 -13.66 54.89 -18.40
N LYS A 267 -13.62 54.59 -19.71
CA LYS A 267 -12.70 53.71 -20.43
C LYS A 267 -11.29 54.28 -20.65
N SER A 268 -10.34 53.34 -20.73
CA SER A 268 -9.13 53.31 -21.57
C SER A 268 -7.81 53.94 -21.07
N ASN A 269 -6.76 53.12 -21.20
CA ASN A 269 -5.32 53.43 -21.22
C ASN A 269 -4.54 53.46 -19.89
N HIS A 270 -4.18 52.28 -19.35
CA HIS A 270 -2.92 52.10 -18.61
C HIS A 270 -2.62 50.60 -18.38
N LEU A 271 -1.81 49.98 -19.25
CA LEU A 271 -1.41 48.57 -19.11
C LEU A 271 0.11 48.33 -19.02
N ASP A 272 0.96 49.36 -19.18
CA ASP A 272 2.42 49.19 -19.24
C ASP A 272 3.19 49.57 -17.96
N SER A 273 2.54 49.98 -16.86
CA SER A 273 3.24 50.42 -15.63
C SER A 273 3.10 49.48 -14.43
N LYS A 274 2.31 48.40 -14.53
CA LYS A 274 2.11 47.41 -13.45
C LYS A 274 3.05 46.21 -13.53
N GLU A 275 3.56 45.87 -14.72
CA GLU A 275 4.49 44.75 -14.89
C GLU A 275 5.91 45.10 -14.43
N ASP A 276 6.38 46.32 -14.68
CA ASP A 276 7.70 46.77 -14.24
C ASP A 276 7.81 46.87 -12.71
N ASN A 277 6.73 47.26 -12.03
CA ASN A 277 6.72 47.38 -10.58
C ASN A 277 6.68 46.00 -9.88
N LYS A 278 6.00 45.01 -10.47
CA LYS A 278 6.01 43.61 -9.99
C LYS A 278 7.36 42.93 -10.22
N ASN A 279 8.03 43.23 -11.33
CA ASN A 279 9.35 42.69 -11.64
C ASN A 279 10.46 43.23 -10.75
N ASN A 280 10.35 44.48 -10.27
CA ASN A 280 11.29 45.05 -9.30
C ASN A 280 11.07 44.46 -7.89
N MET A 281 9.82 44.30 -7.45
CA MET A 281 9.51 43.67 -6.16
C MET A 281 9.95 42.20 -6.09
N ALA A 282 9.78 41.44 -7.18
CA ALA A 282 10.22 40.05 -7.26
C ALA A 282 11.75 39.91 -7.24
N ARG A 283 12.48 40.87 -7.85
CA ARG A 283 13.95 40.89 -7.82
C ARG A 283 14.49 41.21 -6.42
N ASP A 284 13.89 42.18 -5.72
CA ASP A 284 14.28 42.52 -4.35
C ASP A 284 13.96 41.40 -3.35
N TYR A 285 12.86 40.65 -3.58
CA TYR A 285 12.51 39.47 -2.79
C TYR A 285 13.50 38.31 -2.99
N ILE A 286 13.89 38.02 -4.24
CA ILE A 286 14.89 36.98 -4.55
C ILE A 286 16.28 37.36 -4.02
N ALA A 287 16.63 38.65 -4.00
CA ALA A 287 17.87 39.14 -3.41
C ALA A 287 17.89 38.94 -1.88
N ASN A 288 16.79 39.23 -1.18
CA ASN A 288 16.68 39.04 0.28
C ASN A 288 16.67 37.56 0.70
N VAL A 289 16.06 36.66 -0.09
CA VAL A 289 16.08 35.21 0.18
C VAL A 289 17.50 34.63 0.04
N ARG A 290 18.28 35.06 -0.98
CA ARG A 290 19.69 34.66 -1.13
C ARG A 290 20.56 35.13 0.04
N VAL A 291 20.33 36.34 0.55
CA VAL A 291 21.08 36.90 1.69
C VAL A 291 20.82 36.10 2.98
N ASN A 292 19.59 35.60 3.18
CA ASN A 292 19.24 34.77 4.34
C ASN A 292 19.70 33.30 4.23
N GLU A 293 19.74 32.72 3.02
CA GLU A 293 20.39 31.41 2.78
C GLU A 293 21.90 31.48 3.11
N ASP A 294 22.58 32.56 2.70
CA ASP A 294 24.01 32.76 3.00
C ASP A 294 24.28 32.92 4.51
N ALA A 295 23.39 33.57 5.26
CA ALA A 295 23.53 33.72 6.72
C ALA A 295 23.40 32.36 7.46
N LEU A 296 22.43 31.52 7.05
CA LEU A 296 22.22 30.20 7.63
C LEU A 296 23.33 29.21 7.25
N VAL A 297 23.76 29.24 5.99
CA VAL A 297 24.88 28.42 5.49
C VAL A 297 26.19 28.81 6.19
N ASN A 298 26.43 30.10 6.44
CA ASN A 298 27.59 30.57 7.21
C ASN A 298 27.50 30.17 8.69
N GLN A 299 26.31 30.16 9.30
CA GLN A 299 26.12 29.70 10.68
C GLN A 299 26.39 28.19 10.85
N VAL A 300 26.00 27.37 9.86
CA VAL A 300 26.31 25.93 9.81
C VAL A 300 27.81 25.71 9.57
N ARG A 301 28.43 26.51 8.69
CA ARG A 301 29.87 26.45 8.39
C ARG A 301 30.73 26.81 9.62
N GLU A 302 30.32 27.80 10.42
CA GLU A 302 31.02 28.16 11.67
C GLU A 302 30.89 27.07 12.74
N LYS A 303 29.71 26.44 12.90
CA LYS A 303 29.55 25.27 13.80
C LYS A 303 30.44 24.10 13.41
N ILE A 304 30.62 23.85 12.12
CA ILE A 304 31.53 22.82 11.61
C ILE A 304 33.00 23.19 11.88
N LYS A 305 33.39 24.46 11.75
CA LYS A 305 34.73 24.92 12.13
C LYS A 305 35.00 24.79 13.64
N THR A 306 34.03 25.08 14.50
CA THR A 306 34.17 24.90 15.96
C THR A 306 34.39 23.43 16.33
N ILE A 307 33.77 22.50 15.60
CA ILE A 307 33.97 21.05 15.77
C ILE A 307 35.38 20.63 15.30
N LEU A 308 35.91 21.25 14.25
CA LEU A 308 37.22 20.93 13.67
C LEU A 308 38.42 21.54 14.45
N VAL A 309 38.20 22.56 15.28
CA VAL A 309 39.24 23.25 16.08
C VAL A 309 39.31 22.72 17.53
N ASN A 310 38.40 21.82 17.93
CA ASN A 310 38.41 21.25 19.27
C ASN A 310 39.53 20.20 19.39
N ASP A 311 40.53 20.44 20.24
CA ASP A 311 41.81 19.72 20.40
C ASP A 311 41.71 18.24 20.83
N SER A 312 40.54 17.60 20.68
CA SER A 312 40.27 16.20 21.02
C SER A 312 40.05 15.30 19.80
N VAL A 313 40.29 15.80 18.58
CA VAL A 313 40.24 15.01 17.36
C VAL A 313 41.64 14.48 17.00
N PRO A 314 41.83 13.14 16.86
CA PRO A 314 43.13 12.56 16.52
C PRO A 314 43.68 13.13 15.20
N GLU A 315 44.96 13.51 15.21
CA GLU A 315 45.68 14.23 14.14
C GLU A 315 45.53 13.61 12.73
N MET A 316 45.29 12.29 12.64
CA MET A 316 45.01 11.56 11.39
C MET A 316 43.75 12.04 10.64
N LEU A 317 42.68 12.41 11.35
CA LEU A 317 41.42 12.85 10.73
C LEU A 317 41.54 14.26 10.14
N LEU A 318 42.36 15.11 10.78
CA LEU A 318 42.65 16.46 10.29
C LEU A 318 43.50 16.44 9.02
N GLU A 319 44.40 15.47 8.86
CA GLU A 319 45.23 15.32 7.66
C GLU A 319 44.42 14.87 6.44
N GLN A 320 43.49 13.93 6.60
CA GLN A 320 42.56 13.52 5.53
C GLN A 320 41.63 14.67 5.11
N CYS A 321 41.07 15.43 6.06
CA CYS A 321 40.23 16.58 5.73
C CYS A 321 41.01 17.73 5.06
N ARG A 322 42.26 18.00 5.48
CA ARG A 322 43.14 19.00 4.83
C ARG A 322 43.52 18.59 3.42
N THR A 323 43.68 17.30 3.17
CA THR A 323 43.99 16.76 1.83
C THR A 323 42.78 16.93 0.90
N SER A 324 41.59 16.57 1.36
CA SER A 324 40.35 16.73 0.57
C SER A 324 39.96 18.19 0.32
N LEU A 325 40.24 19.11 1.26
CA LEU A 325 39.99 20.55 1.07
C LEU A 325 41.00 21.22 0.12
N ARG A 326 42.26 20.78 0.09
CA ARG A 326 43.24 21.26 -0.92
C ARG A 326 42.89 20.80 -2.34
N THR A 327 42.29 19.63 -2.50
CA THR A 327 41.80 19.13 -3.81
C THR A 327 40.55 19.86 -4.30
N TYR A 328 39.84 20.58 -3.42
CA TYR A 328 38.60 21.29 -3.75
C TYR A 328 38.82 22.80 -3.99
N LEU A 329 39.99 23.35 -3.64
CA LEU A 329 40.32 24.78 -3.75
C LEU A 329 41.41 25.11 -4.80
N GLN A 330 41.91 24.10 -5.53
CA GLN A 330 42.57 24.26 -6.84
C GLN A 330 41.58 23.82 -7.90
#